data_AF-A0A7S4LAZ2-F1
#
_entry.id   AF-A0A7S4LAZ2-F1
#
_cell.length_a   1.000
_cell.length_b   1.000
_cell.length_c   1.000
_cell.angle_alpha   90.00
_cell.angle_beta   90.00
_cell.angle_gamma   90.00
#
_symmetry.space_group_name_H-M   'P 1'
#
loop_
_entity.id
_entity.type
_entity.pdbx_description
1 polymer ?
#
loop_
_entity_poly.entity_id
_entity_poly.type
_entity_poly.pdbx_seq_one_letter_code
_entity_poly.pdbx_strand_id
1 'polypeptide(L)'
;FFFRYCVNTMKLLHSKTWIEPLVVATMCEKMDVVALATKNKIMLHNTQSFQRLFMLDTLHEVTTLSWSPNGKLLVAGFSNGDVHLYQVEDGQCIVEFKAATPDVSSSSTCLHCHTAPITGLYWVDARLPVGALDRAEGVLL
;
A
#
# COMPACT_ATOMS: atom_id res chain seq x y z
N PHE A 1 -9.39 7.28 -14.99
CA PHE A 1 -9.39 6.25 -16.05
C PHE A 1 -8.19 5.35 -15.84
N PHE A 2 -8.35 4.02 -15.99
CA PHE A 2 -7.24 3.08 -15.97
C PHE A 2 -7.10 2.46 -17.36
N PHE A 3 -5.88 2.49 -17.91
CA PHE A 3 -5.55 1.91 -19.22
C PHE A 3 -4.40 0.92 -19.05
N ARG A 4 -4.55 -0.28 -19.62
CA ARG A 4 -3.48 -1.28 -19.70
C ARG A 4 -3.07 -1.46 -21.15
N TYR A 5 -1.78 -1.32 -21.44
CA TYR A 5 -1.22 -1.50 -22.77
C TYR A 5 -0.30 -2.71 -22.82
N CYS A 6 -0.26 -3.38 -23.98
CA CYS A 6 0.79 -4.36 -24.28
C CYS A 6 2.07 -3.62 -24.65
N VAL A 7 3.15 -3.83 -23.90
CA VAL A 7 4.43 -3.11 -24.10
C VAL A 7 4.97 -3.28 -25.52
N ASN A 8 4.87 -4.48 -26.10
CA ASN A 8 5.48 -4.77 -27.41
C ASN A 8 4.67 -4.24 -28.59
N THR A 9 3.35 -4.05 -28.42
CA THR A 9 2.46 -3.67 -29.54
C THR A 9 1.77 -2.33 -29.34
N MET A 10 1.92 -1.73 -28.15
CA MET A 10 1.20 -0.55 -27.68
C MET A 10 -0.33 -0.66 -27.85
N LYS A 11 -0.87 -1.87 -27.97
CA LYS A 11 -2.32 -2.11 -28.05
C LYS A 11 -2.95 -1.97 -26.67
N LEU A 12 -4.06 -1.26 -26.61
CA LEU A 12 -4.92 -1.20 -25.43
C LEU A 12 -5.50 -2.60 -25.19
N LEU A 13 -5.16 -3.19 -24.04
CA LEU A 13 -5.68 -4.48 -23.61
C LEU A 13 -6.96 -4.32 -22.79
N HIS A 14 -7.00 -3.31 -21.92
CA HIS A 14 -8.14 -3.08 -21.04
C HIS A 14 -8.28 -1.59 -20.73
N SER A 15 -9.51 -1.09 -20.73
CA SER A 15 -9.86 0.22 -20.18
C SER A 15 -10.99 0.07 -19.17
N LYS A 16 -10.85 0.76 -18.03
CA LYS A 16 -11.92 0.85 -17.04
C LYS A 16 -12.04 2.27 -16.53
N THR A 17 -13.25 2.78 -16.55
CA THR A 17 -13.59 4.08 -15.98
C THR A 17 -14.00 3.88 -14.54
N TRP A 18 -13.39 4.65 -13.65
CA TRP A 18 -13.74 4.71 -12.25
C TRP A 18 -14.45 6.04 -12.00
N ILE A 19 -15.52 5.99 -11.20
CA ILE A 19 -16.27 7.19 -10.80
C ILE A 19 -15.39 8.03 -9.86
N GLU A 20 -14.61 7.37 -9.00
CA GLU A 20 -13.66 8.02 -8.10
C GLU A 20 -12.26 8.08 -8.71
N PRO A 21 -11.50 9.16 -8.45
CA PRO A 21 -10.11 9.26 -8.87
C PRO A 21 -9.26 8.22 -8.14
N LEU A 22 -8.40 7.56 -8.91
CA LEU A 22 -7.36 6.70 -8.36
C LEU A 22 -6.20 7.57 -7.87
N VAL A 23 -5.75 7.33 -6.65
CA VAL A 23 -4.61 8.03 -6.04
C VAL A 23 -3.34 7.23 -6.27
N VAL A 24 -3.39 5.91 -6.08
CA VAL A 24 -2.25 4.99 -6.24
C VAL A 24 -2.67 3.76 -7.04
N ALA A 25 -1.79 3.27 -7.91
CA ALA A 25 -1.96 2.01 -8.61
C ALA A 25 -0.62 1.27 -8.66
N THR A 26 -0.60 0.00 -8.25
CA THR A 26 0.61 -0.82 -8.24
C THR A 26 0.32 -2.27 -8.62
N MET A 27 1.22 -2.87 -9.40
CA MET A 27 1.11 -4.25 -9.88
C MET A 27 1.91 -5.19 -9.00
N CYS A 28 1.39 -6.39 -8.75
CA CYS A 28 2.19 -7.45 -8.16
C CYS A 28 3.13 -8.04 -9.24
N GLU A 29 4.41 -8.22 -8.92
CA GLU A 29 5.37 -8.78 -9.88
C GLU A 29 5.21 -10.29 -10.08
N LYS A 30 4.70 -11.00 -9.07
CA LYS A 30 4.58 -12.47 -9.08
C LYS A 30 3.20 -12.99 -9.44
N MET A 31 2.17 -12.17 -9.29
CA MET A 31 0.79 -12.57 -9.51
C MET A 31 0.13 -11.62 -10.49
N ASP A 32 -0.86 -12.12 -11.22
CA ASP A 32 -1.70 -11.32 -12.09
C ASP A 32 -2.73 -10.50 -11.28
N VAL A 33 -2.24 -9.65 -10.39
CA VAL A 33 -3.06 -8.82 -9.51
C VAL A 33 -2.57 -7.37 -9.51
N VAL A 34 -3.53 -6.45 -9.55
CA VAL A 34 -3.31 -5.01 -9.37
C VAL A 34 -3.98 -4.55 -8.09
N ALA A 35 -3.26 -3.74 -7.30
CA ALA A 35 -3.81 -3.00 -6.20
C ALA A 35 -4.02 -1.55 -6.63
N LEU A 36 -5.21 -1.04 -6.36
CA LEU A 36 -5.68 0.29 -6.69
C LEU A 36 -6.16 0.93 -5.39
N ALA A 37 -5.76 2.17 -5.14
CA ALA A 37 -6.30 2.97 -4.04
C ALA A 37 -7.05 4.19 -4.58
N THR A 38 -8.24 4.42 -4.04
CA THR A 38 -8.94 5.71 -4.12
C THR A 38 -8.74 6.47 -2.80
N LYS A 39 -9.47 7.57 -2.62
CA LYS A 39 -9.41 8.38 -1.40
C LYS A 39 -9.77 7.59 -0.12
N ASN A 40 -10.68 6.62 -0.22
CA ASN A 40 -11.26 5.91 0.92
C ASN A 40 -11.41 4.40 0.69
N LYS A 41 -10.82 3.86 -0.38
CA LYS A 41 -10.90 2.44 -0.69
C LYS A 41 -9.59 1.90 -1.22
N ILE A 42 -9.29 0.67 -0.84
CA ILE A 42 -8.28 -0.17 -1.50
C ILE A 42 -9.01 -1.28 -2.24
N MET A 43 -8.62 -1.52 -3.48
CA MET A 43 -9.24 -2.51 -4.34
C MET A 43 -8.19 -3.37 -5.01
N LEU A 44 -8.35 -4.69 -4.93
CA LEU A 44 -7.53 -5.63 -5.67
C LEU A 44 -8.33 -6.23 -6.82
N HIS A 45 -7.70 -6.31 -7.99
CA HIS A 45 -8.29 -6.90 -9.17
C HIS A 45 -7.34 -7.87 -9.84
N ASN A 46 -7.88 -8.95 -10.39
CA ASN A 46 -7.17 -9.79 -11.32
C ASN A 46 -6.83 -8.98 -12.59
N THR A 47 -5.58 -8.99 -13.04
CA THR A 47 -5.16 -8.13 -14.16
C THR A 47 -5.67 -8.63 -15.51
N GLN A 48 -5.93 -9.93 -15.66
CA GLN A 48 -6.37 -10.54 -16.91
C GLN A 48 -7.88 -10.30 -17.15
N SER A 49 -8.70 -10.63 -16.17
CA SER A 49 -10.16 -10.54 -16.24
C SER A 49 -10.72 -9.22 -15.71
N PHE A 50 -9.91 -8.45 -14.97
CA PHE A 50 -10.33 -7.25 -14.25
C PHE A 50 -11.47 -7.48 -13.25
N GLN A 51 -11.68 -8.73 -12.85
CA GLN A 51 -12.56 -9.08 -11.75
C GLN A 51 -11.97 -8.59 -10.43
N ARG A 52 -12.82 -8.02 -9.60
CA ARG A 52 -12.45 -7.57 -8.25
C ARG A 52 -12.27 -8.81 -7.39
N LEU A 53 -11.09 -8.93 -6.78
CA LEU A 53 -10.82 -9.95 -5.76
C LEU A 53 -11.46 -9.51 -4.45
N PHE A 54 -11.10 -8.32 -3.97
CA PHE A 54 -11.74 -7.70 -2.81
C PHE A 54 -11.67 -6.17 -2.85
N MET A 55 -12.43 -5.54 -1.96
CA MET A 55 -12.44 -4.10 -1.71
C MET A 55 -12.47 -3.89 -0.20
N LEU A 56 -11.65 -2.96 0.26
CA LEU A 56 -11.55 -2.55 1.65
C LEU A 56 -11.90 -1.07 1.74
N ASP A 57 -12.71 -0.70 2.71
CA ASP A 57 -12.96 0.69 3.05
C ASP A 57 -11.86 1.17 4.01
N THR A 58 -11.34 2.37 3.76
CA THR A 58 -10.28 2.98 4.57
C THR A 58 -10.81 4.25 5.24
N LEU A 59 -10.41 4.46 6.49
CA LEU A 59 -10.77 5.65 7.26
C LEU A 59 -9.94 6.88 6.88
N HIS A 60 -8.72 6.63 6.42
CA HIS A 60 -7.75 7.64 6.03
C HIS A 60 -7.31 7.44 4.58
N GLU A 61 -6.78 8.51 3.99
CA GLU A 61 -6.30 8.50 2.61
C GLU A 61 -5.05 7.64 2.49
N VAL A 62 -5.07 6.74 1.52
CA VAL A 62 -3.93 5.87 1.20
C VAL A 62 -2.93 6.69 0.40
N THR A 63 -1.73 6.84 0.95
CA THR A 63 -0.65 7.60 0.31
C THR A 63 0.29 6.70 -0.48
N THR A 64 0.42 5.44 -0.08
CA THR A 64 1.31 4.48 -0.73
C THR A 64 0.86 3.04 -0.52
N LEU A 65 1.21 2.19 -1.49
CA LEU A 65 0.95 0.76 -1.49
C LEU A 65 2.23 0.01 -1.87
N SER A 66 2.58 -1.04 -1.14
CA SER A 66 3.77 -1.84 -1.41
C SER A 66 3.49 -3.34 -1.34
N TRP A 67 3.77 -4.04 -2.43
CA TRP A 67 3.63 -5.48 -2.52
C TRP A 67 4.83 -6.17 -1.88
N SER A 68 4.56 -7.20 -1.08
CA SER A 68 5.61 -8.11 -0.63
C SER A 68 6.30 -8.81 -1.81
N PRO A 69 7.60 -9.13 -1.71
CA PRO A 69 8.34 -9.86 -2.76
C PRO A 69 7.78 -11.25 -3.07
N ASN A 70 6.97 -11.82 -2.18
CA ASN A 70 6.29 -13.10 -2.39
C ASN A 70 4.86 -12.94 -2.96
N GLY A 71 4.34 -11.71 -3.04
CA GLY A 71 3.01 -11.37 -3.54
C GLY A 71 1.87 -11.65 -2.55
N LYS A 72 2.10 -12.31 -1.42
CA LYS A 72 1.03 -12.75 -0.51
C LYS A 72 0.51 -11.65 0.40
N LEU A 73 1.31 -10.62 0.60
CA LEU A 73 1.03 -9.49 1.47
C LEU A 73 1.05 -8.18 0.69
N LEU A 74 0.14 -7.28 1.07
CA LEU A 74 0.09 -5.90 0.61
C LEU A 74 0.12 -4.97 1.82
N VAL A 75 1.01 -3.99 1.79
CA VAL A 75 1.05 -2.94 2.82
C VAL A 75 0.45 -1.67 2.26
N ALA A 76 -0.39 -1.02 3.05
CA ALA A 76 -0.87 0.33 2.80
C ALA A 76 -0.33 1.31 3.84
N GLY A 77 0.22 2.42 3.37
CA GLY A 77 0.58 3.57 4.19
C GLY A 77 -0.48 4.65 4.05
N PHE A 78 -0.77 5.33 5.15
CA PHE A 78 -1.84 6.31 5.22
C PHE A 78 -1.33 7.73 5.52
N SER A 79 -2.16 8.72 5.22
CA SER A 79 -1.85 10.14 5.44
C SER A 79 -1.79 10.53 6.92
N ASN A 80 -2.39 9.73 7.81
CA ASN A 80 -2.32 9.92 9.25
C ASN A 80 -1.08 9.27 9.89
N GLY A 81 -0.23 8.62 9.10
CA GLY A 81 0.96 7.90 9.58
C GLY A 81 0.72 6.43 9.91
N ASP A 82 -0.53 5.94 9.80
CA ASP A 82 -0.81 4.52 10.01
C ASP A 82 -0.24 3.68 8.88
N VAL A 83 0.04 2.41 9.20
CA VAL A 83 0.46 1.40 8.23
C VAL A 83 -0.34 0.13 8.49
N HIS A 84 -1.07 -0.35 7.47
CA HIS A 84 -1.83 -1.61 7.56
C HIS A 84 -1.24 -2.66 6.65
N LEU A 85 -1.20 -3.91 7.14
CA LEU A 85 -0.74 -5.08 6.41
C LEU A 85 -1.93 -5.99 6.09
N TYR A 86 -2.13 -6.28 4.81
CA TYR A 86 -3.22 -7.10 4.32
C TYR A 86 -2.73 -8.41 3.72
N GLN A 87 -3.44 -9.50 4.01
CA GLN A 87 -3.32 -10.76 3.29
C GLN A 87 -4.06 -10.66 1.96
N VAL A 88 -3.39 -11.01 0.87
CA VAL A 88 -3.94 -10.87 -0.49
C VAL A 88 -4.95 -11.97 -0.83
N GLU A 89 -4.87 -13.11 -0.15
CA GLU A 89 -5.73 -14.27 -0.40
C GLU A 89 -7.20 -14.00 -0.08
N ASP A 90 -7.47 -13.32 1.03
CA ASP A 90 -8.81 -13.08 1.55
C ASP A 90 -9.08 -11.61 1.90
N GLY A 91 -8.08 -10.73 1.77
CA GLY A 91 -8.20 -9.30 2.07
C GLY A 91 -8.19 -8.98 3.56
N GLN A 92 -7.84 -9.94 4.44
CA GLN A 92 -7.82 -9.69 5.88
C GLN A 92 -6.69 -8.74 6.27
N CYS A 93 -6.99 -7.81 7.17
CA CYS A 93 -5.97 -7.00 7.83
C CYS A 93 -5.30 -7.86 8.91
N ILE A 94 -4.01 -8.17 8.72
CA ILE A 94 -3.23 -8.98 9.67
C ILE A 94 -2.65 -8.09 10.76
N VAL A 95 -2.20 -6.89 10.40
CA VAL A 95 -1.52 -5.98 11.32
C VAL A 95 -1.92 -4.54 11.05
N GLU A 96 -2.21 -3.80 12.12
CA GLU A 96 -2.38 -2.34 12.12
C GLU A 96 -1.29 -1.70 12.97
N PHE A 97 -0.39 -0.96 12.33
CA PHE A 97 0.55 -0.08 13.01
C PHE A 97 -0.06 1.31 13.06
N LYS A 98 -0.43 1.75 14.26
CA LYS A 98 -0.97 3.09 14.45
C LYS A 98 0.13 4.08 14.76
N ALA A 99 0.14 5.20 14.06
CA ALA A 99 0.96 6.33 14.46
C ALA A 99 0.56 6.74 15.88
N ALA A 100 1.56 7.01 16.74
CA ALA A 100 1.31 7.44 18.10
C ALA A 100 0.46 8.72 18.06
N THR A 101 -0.77 8.64 18.57
CA THR A 101 -1.61 9.83 18.79
C THR A 101 -0.92 10.69 19.85
N PRO A 102 -0.84 12.03 19.70
CA PRO A 102 -0.37 12.87 20.78
C PRO A 102 -1.29 12.67 21.98
N ASP A 103 -0.81 11.92 22.97
CA ASP A 103 -1.52 11.67 24.20
C ASP A 103 -1.64 12.99 24.96
N VAL A 104 -2.86 13.47 25.17
CA VAL A 104 -3.15 14.75 25.85
C VAL A 104 -2.85 14.64 27.36
N SER A 105 -2.40 13.48 27.85
CA SER A 105 -2.20 13.20 29.28
C SER A 105 -0.78 12.83 29.71
N SER A 106 0.19 12.72 28.79
CA SER A 106 1.52 12.22 29.13
C SER A 106 2.61 13.27 28.90
N SER A 107 3.00 13.96 29.97
CA SER A 107 4.16 14.85 30.05
C SER A 107 5.46 14.06 29.94
N SER A 108 5.74 13.47 28.78
CA SER A 108 6.95 12.70 28.51
C SER A 108 7.54 13.16 27.18
N THR A 109 8.54 14.03 27.29
CA THR A 109 9.44 14.36 26.18
C THR A 109 10.18 13.09 25.76
N CYS A 110 9.85 12.53 24.59
CA CYS A 110 10.80 12.02 23.59
C CYS A 110 10.10 11.14 22.53
N LEU A 111 10.69 11.19 21.32
CA LEU A 111 10.38 10.51 20.05
C LEU A 111 9.34 11.23 19.17
N HIS A 112 9.82 11.65 18.00
CA HIS A 112 9.06 12.31 16.95
C HIS A 112 7.71 11.63 16.73
N CYS A 113 6.64 12.40 16.87
CA CYS A 113 5.30 11.97 16.50
C CYS A 113 5.28 11.58 15.01
N HIS A 114 5.01 10.32 14.69
CA HIS A 114 4.83 9.87 13.30
C HIS A 114 3.43 10.26 12.77
N THR A 115 2.97 11.49 12.99
CA THR A 115 1.71 12.01 12.43
C THR A 115 1.87 12.50 10.98
N ALA A 116 3.05 12.27 10.38
CA ALA A 116 3.32 12.65 9.01
C ALA A 116 2.81 11.57 8.03
N PRO A 117 2.34 11.95 6.83
CA PRO A 117 1.96 11.00 5.80
C PRO A 117 3.07 10.01 5.47
N ILE A 118 2.74 8.73 5.33
CA ILE A 118 3.70 7.72 4.89
C ILE A 118 4.01 7.95 3.41
N THR A 119 5.24 8.33 3.10
CA THR A 119 5.69 8.63 1.73
C THR A 119 6.40 7.46 1.06
N GLY A 120 6.94 6.52 1.85
CA GLY A 120 7.71 5.38 1.36
C GLY A 120 7.53 4.13 2.21
N LEU A 121 7.39 2.99 1.52
CA LEU A 121 7.28 1.65 2.10
C LEU A 121 8.16 0.69 1.31
N TYR A 122 9.01 -0.06 2.00
CA TYR A 122 9.89 -1.02 1.35
C TYR A 122 10.08 -2.26 2.21
N TRP A 123 10.18 -3.39 1.51
CA TRP A 123 10.41 -4.69 2.11
C TRP A 123 11.90 -4.96 2.17
N VAL A 124 12.37 -5.43 3.32
CA VAL A 124 13.78 -5.79 3.54
C VAL A 124 13.87 -7.29 3.81
N ASP A 125 14.81 -7.97 3.14
CA ASP A 125 15.15 -9.34 3.53
C ASP A 125 15.93 -9.27 4.85
N ALA A 126 15.37 -9.87 5.90
CA ALA A 126 15.97 -9.92 7.24
C ALA A 126 17.37 -10.58 7.29
N ARG A 127 17.85 -11.12 6.17
CA ARG A 127 19.22 -11.64 6.01
C ARG A 127 20.28 -10.56 5.78
N LEU A 128 19.91 -9.28 5.62
CA LEU A 128 20.87 -8.19 5.50
C LEU A 128 21.37 -7.72 6.87
N PRO A 129 22.67 -7.40 7.03
CA PRO A 129 23.22 -6.88 8.27
C PRO A 129 22.59 -5.53 8.62
N VAL A 130 22.19 -5.39 9.88
CA VAL A 130 21.45 -4.25 10.48
C VAL A 130 22.08 -2.88 10.20
N GLY A 131 23.39 -2.81 9.87
CA GLY A 131 24.13 -1.57 9.64
C GLY A 131 24.01 -0.93 8.25
N ALA A 132 23.25 -1.52 7.31
CA ALA A 132 23.05 -0.94 5.97
C ALA A 132 21.80 -0.03 5.85
N LEU A 133 21.06 0.17 6.95
CA LEU A 133 19.68 0.69 6.96
C LEU A 133 19.53 2.22 7.16
N ASP A 134 20.59 2.96 7.48
CA ASP A 134 20.51 4.34 8.03
C ASP A 134 20.18 5.48 7.03
N ARG A 135 19.60 5.21 5.85
CA ARG A 135 19.35 6.27 4.84
C ARG A 135 17.98 6.29 4.17
N ALA A 136 17.03 5.49 4.62
CA ALA A 136 15.71 5.46 4.00
C ALA A 136 14.69 6.32 4.77
N GLU A 137 14.18 7.37 4.14
CA GLU A 137 13.05 8.19 4.65
C GLU A 137 11.70 7.45 4.52
N GLY A 138 11.61 6.21 4.98
CA GLY A 138 10.39 5.40 4.88
C GLY A 138 10.35 4.24 5.87
N VAL A 139 9.21 3.59 6.00
CA VAL A 139 9.03 2.46 6.92
C VAL A 139 9.58 1.19 6.27
N LEU A 140 10.53 0.53 6.94
CA LEU A 140 11.02 -0.79 6.54
C LEU A 140 10.13 -1.89 7.14
N LEU A 141 9.84 -2.92 6.33
CA LEU A 141 9.03 -4.08 6.69
C LEU A 141 9.73 -5.40 6.38
#